data_AF-A0A2D4VX93-F1
#
_entry.id   AF-A0A2D4VX93-F1
#
_cell.length_a   1.000
_cell.length_b   1.000
_cell.length_c   1.000
_cell.angle_alpha   90.00
_cell.angle_beta   90.00
_cell.angle_gamma   90.00
#
_symmetry.space_group_name_H-M   'P 1'
#
loop_
_entity.id
_entity.type
_entity.pdbx_description
1 polymer ?
#
loop_
_entity_poly.entity_id
_entity_poly.type
_entity_poly.pdbx_seq_one_letter_code
_entity_poly.pdbx_strand_id
1 'polypeptide(L)'
;MTKSKAQVTLNEENIRKNKRHIFELECQASTSYAESMLLIADIEENRALLSRNFSASFNGNRAIAVDNIEDLYRCRMLMVDALNAKVDVEQNFKSAMGNSLRIDLLENKFFLNQKLREVATQMTAVNELLTSLNKLIADSNEALADQGAEMVAQNAEWIDGELVRMFEAVSADSNAEIVKSNADRLEGLSAQADDAEKEESMTAKQIEAETKSILDVGGDIAARRVRIQAEREKVVANQKRSSTLMSK
;
A
#
# COMPACT_ATOMS: atom_id res chain seq x y z
N MET A 1 38.69 -51.21 -15.36
CA MET A 1 38.93 -49.77 -15.09
C MET A 1 39.21 -49.60 -13.60
N THR A 2 40.22 -48.83 -13.21
CA THR A 2 40.48 -48.55 -11.78
C THR A 2 39.32 -47.74 -11.19
N LYS A 3 38.93 -48.05 -9.94
CA LYS A 3 37.78 -47.45 -9.22
C LYS A 3 37.74 -45.91 -9.30
N SER A 4 38.92 -45.27 -9.26
CA SER A 4 39.08 -43.81 -9.41
C SER A 4 38.66 -43.26 -10.78
N LYS A 5 38.96 -43.95 -11.89
CA LYS A 5 38.60 -43.48 -13.24
C LYS A 5 37.09 -43.53 -13.49
N ALA A 6 36.40 -44.52 -12.92
CA ALA A 6 34.94 -44.61 -12.99
C ALA A 6 34.26 -43.48 -12.21
N GLN A 7 34.76 -43.14 -11.01
CA GLN A 7 34.23 -42.05 -10.20
C GLN A 7 34.41 -40.69 -10.89
N VAL A 8 35.55 -40.45 -11.54
CA VAL A 8 35.77 -39.22 -12.33
C VAL A 8 34.73 -39.06 -13.43
N THR A 9 34.44 -40.11 -14.21
CA THR A 9 33.41 -40.06 -15.25
C THR A 9 32.00 -39.82 -14.68
N LEU A 10 31.67 -40.42 -13.54
CA LEU A 10 30.39 -40.17 -12.86
C LEU A 10 30.28 -38.71 -12.38
N ASN A 11 31.35 -38.16 -11.80
CA ASN A 11 31.41 -36.76 -11.40
C ASN A 11 31.22 -35.83 -12.61
N GLU A 12 31.86 -36.10 -13.75
CA GLU A 12 31.68 -35.33 -14.99
C GLU A 12 30.23 -35.32 -15.47
N GLU A 13 29.53 -36.45 -15.41
CA GLU A 13 28.11 -36.54 -15.78
C GLU A 13 27.23 -35.71 -14.84
N ASN A 14 27.42 -35.85 -13.53
CA ASN A 14 26.63 -35.11 -12.54
C ASN A 14 26.95 -33.62 -12.54
N ILE A 15 28.19 -33.21 -12.83
CA ILE A 15 28.53 -31.79 -13.05
C ILE A 15 27.74 -31.23 -14.24
N ARG A 16 27.58 -31.98 -15.33
CA ARG A 16 26.76 -31.53 -16.47
C ARG A 16 25.28 -31.39 -16.09
N LYS A 17 24.75 -32.30 -15.28
CA LYS A 17 23.38 -32.19 -14.74
C LYS A 17 23.22 -30.94 -13.87
N ASN A 18 24.13 -30.72 -12.92
CA ASN A 18 24.12 -29.53 -12.07
C ASN A 18 24.23 -28.24 -12.89
N LYS A 19 25.10 -28.19 -13.91
CA LYS A 19 25.22 -27.01 -14.80
C LYS A 19 23.91 -26.69 -15.53
N ARG A 20 23.20 -27.70 -16.02
CA ARG A 20 21.89 -27.51 -16.64
C ARG A 20 20.88 -26.96 -15.63
N HIS A 21 20.83 -27.57 -14.44
CA HIS A 21 19.88 -27.18 -13.40
C HIS A 21 20.16 -25.76 -12.87
N ILE A 22 21.44 -25.39 -12.72
CA ILE A 22 21.87 -24.01 -12.41
C ILE A 22 21.31 -23.04 -13.45
N PHE A 23 21.50 -23.32 -14.74
CA PHE A 23 21.01 -22.45 -15.81
C PHE A 23 19.48 -22.30 -15.79
N GLU A 24 18.75 -23.40 -15.58
CA GLU A 24 17.28 -23.38 -15.46
C GLU A 24 16.83 -22.50 -14.27
N LEU A 25 17.48 -22.65 -13.10
CA LEU A 25 17.21 -21.85 -11.92
C LEU A 25 17.61 -20.38 -12.07
N GLU A 26 18.72 -20.08 -12.73
CA GLU A 26 19.15 -18.70 -13.03
C GLU A 26 18.09 -17.99 -13.89
N CYS A 27 17.54 -18.67 -14.90
CA CYS A 27 16.45 -18.13 -15.72
C CYS A 27 15.16 -17.91 -14.91
N GLN A 28 14.80 -18.85 -14.04
CA GLN A 28 13.63 -18.72 -13.16
C GLN A 28 13.79 -17.57 -12.17
N ALA A 29 14.93 -17.48 -11.48
CA ALA A 29 15.23 -16.42 -10.53
C ALA A 29 15.20 -15.03 -11.19
N SER A 30 15.75 -14.90 -12.41
CA SER A 30 15.70 -13.64 -13.16
C SER A 30 14.28 -13.26 -13.56
N THR A 31 13.45 -14.25 -13.93
CA THR A 31 12.04 -14.01 -14.29
C THR A 31 11.23 -13.58 -13.07
N SER A 32 11.30 -14.35 -11.97
CA SER A 32 10.63 -14.03 -10.70
C SER A 32 11.03 -12.65 -10.17
N TYR A 33 12.32 -12.29 -10.22
CA TYR A 33 12.75 -10.94 -9.83
C TYR A 33 12.05 -9.84 -10.67
N ALA A 34 11.97 -10.01 -11.98
CA ALA A 34 11.31 -9.05 -12.86
C ALA A 34 9.79 -8.99 -12.61
N GLU A 35 9.14 -10.14 -12.40
CA GLU A 35 7.71 -10.23 -12.08
C GLU A 35 7.40 -9.59 -10.73
N SER A 36 8.17 -9.89 -9.69
CA SER A 36 8.09 -9.22 -8.38
C SER A 36 8.22 -7.70 -8.48
N MET A 37 9.14 -7.20 -9.31
CA MET A 37 9.29 -5.75 -9.54
C MET A 37 8.06 -5.14 -10.24
N LEU A 38 7.43 -5.86 -11.16
CA LEU A 38 6.18 -5.44 -11.79
C LEU A 38 5.03 -5.42 -10.79
N LEU A 39 4.89 -6.45 -9.95
CA LEU A 39 3.87 -6.48 -8.89
C LEU A 39 4.00 -5.29 -7.93
N ILE A 40 5.23 -4.94 -7.54
CA ILE A 40 5.48 -3.74 -6.71
C ILE A 40 5.06 -2.47 -7.44
N ALA A 41 5.33 -2.35 -8.74
CA ALA A 41 4.92 -1.19 -9.52
C ALA A 41 3.38 -1.06 -9.57
N ASP A 42 2.66 -2.16 -9.78
CA ASP A 42 1.19 -2.17 -9.80
C ASP A 42 0.61 -1.80 -8.42
N ILE A 43 1.22 -2.28 -7.32
CA ILE A 43 0.86 -1.89 -5.95
C ILE A 43 1.05 -0.39 -5.74
N GLU A 44 2.15 0.20 -6.21
CA GLU A 44 2.39 1.65 -6.09
C GLU A 44 1.43 2.48 -6.95
N GLU A 45 1.03 2.00 -8.13
CA GLU A 45 -0.04 2.62 -8.91
C GLU A 45 -1.36 2.63 -8.13
N ASN A 46 -1.73 1.49 -7.54
CA ASN A 46 -2.90 1.39 -6.69
C ASN A 46 -2.84 2.34 -5.48
N ARG A 47 -1.68 2.49 -4.85
CA ARG A 47 -1.47 3.47 -3.76
C ARG A 47 -1.66 4.91 -4.24
N ALA A 48 -1.18 5.26 -5.43
CA ALA A 48 -1.41 6.57 -6.02
C ALA A 48 -2.91 6.82 -6.28
N LEU A 49 -3.63 5.83 -6.82
CA LEU A 49 -5.09 5.90 -7.03
C LEU A 49 -5.86 6.05 -5.72
N LEU A 50 -5.48 5.30 -4.68
CA LEU A 50 -6.05 5.42 -3.33
C LEU A 50 -5.83 6.82 -2.75
N SER A 51 -4.60 7.37 -2.87
CA SER A 51 -4.27 8.72 -2.41
C SER A 51 -5.09 9.79 -3.14
N ARG A 52 -5.28 9.63 -4.46
CA ARG A 52 -6.16 10.48 -5.27
C ARG A 52 -7.61 10.42 -4.77
N ASN A 53 -8.14 9.21 -4.57
CA ASN A 53 -9.50 8.99 -4.11
C ASN A 53 -9.73 9.57 -2.70
N PHE A 54 -8.76 9.39 -1.79
CA PHE A 54 -8.78 9.99 -0.46
C PHE A 54 -8.80 11.53 -0.54
N SER A 55 -7.89 12.12 -1.31
CA SER A 55 -7.80 13.58 -1.47
C SER A 55 -9.08 14.17 -2.06
N ALA A 56 -9.65 13.54 -3.08
CA ALA A 56 -10.91 13.97 -3.68
C ALA A 56 -12.07 13.92 -2.68
N SER A 57 -12.17 12.84 -1.89
CA SER A 57 -13.24 12.65 -0.90
C SER A 57 -13.10 13.59 0.30
N PHE A 58 -11.91 13.63 0.90
CA PHE A 58 -11.66 14.27 2.18
C PHE A 58 -11.37 15.76 2.06
N ASN A 59 -10.55 16.19 1.08
CA ASN A 59 -10.21 17.61 0.92
C ASN A 59 -11.23 18.33 0.04
N GLY A 60 -11.69 17.69 -1.04
CA GLY A 60 -12.60 18.31 -2.00
C GLY A 60 -14.07 18.21 -1.60
N ASN A 61 -14.63 17.00 -1.71
CA ASN A 61 -16.07 16.76 -1.56
C ASN A 61 -16.57 17.15 -0.16
N ARG A 62 -15.84 16.76 0.88
CA ARG A 62 -16.21 17.05 2.27
C ARG A 62 -16.24 18.56 2.55
N ALA A 63 -15.28 19.33 2.06
CA ALA A 63 -15.24 20.78 2.30
C ALA A 63 -16.53 21.46 1.80
N ILE A 64 -16.92 21.17 0.55
CA ILE A 64 -18.16 21.72 -0.03
C ILE A 64 -19.39 21.24 0.73
N ALA A 65 -19.45 19.96 1.13
CA ALA A 65 -20.57 19.42 1.87
C ALA A 65 -20.74 20.06 3.26
N VAL A 66 -19.62 20.31 3.96
CA VAL A 66 -19.64 21.02 5.26
C VAL A 66 -20.09 22.46 5.08
N ASP A 67 -19.55 23.18 4.09
CA ASP A 67 -19.95 24.56 3.79
C ASP A 67 -21.43 24.67 3.43
N ASN A 68 -21.96 23.71 2.66
CA ASN A 68 -23.38 23.64 2.33
C ASN A 68 -24.25 23.59 3.58
N ILE A 69 -23.89 22.75 4.55
CA ILE A 69 -24.62 22.61 5.81
C ILE A 69 -24.51 23.89 6.64
N GLU A 70 -23.30 24.42 6.83
CA GLU A 70 -23.10 25.64 7.61
C GLU A 70 -23.84 26.84 7.03
N ASP A 71 -23.83 27.00 5.70
CA ASP A 71 -24.56 28.06 5.02
C ASP A 71 -26.08 27.95 5.19
N LEU A 72 -26.63 26.74 5.17
CA LEU A 72 -28.04 26.51 5.47
C LEU A 72 -28.38 26.84 6.93
N TYR A 73 -27.50 26.54 7.88
CA TYR A 73 -27.69 26.95 9.28
C TYR A 73 -27.68 28.48 9.42
N ARG A 74 -26.77 29.18 8.74
CA ARG A 74 -26.77 30.65 8.70
C ARG A 74 -28.09 31.19 8.16
N CYS A 75 -28.59 30.65 7.05
CA CYS A 75 -29.92 31.01 6.52
C CYS A 75 -31.03 30.82 7.56
N ARG A 76 -31.08 29.68 8.26
CA ARG A 76 -32.10 29.41 9.28
C ARG A 76 -32.04 30.39 10.44
N MET A 77 -30.83 30.71 10.92
CA MET A 77 -30.64 31.73 11.96
C MET A 77 -31.17 33.08 11.51
N LEU A 78 -30.82 33.53 10.29
CA LEU A 78 -31.31 34.79 9.74
C LEU A 78 -32.84 34.83 9.65
N MET A 79 -33.49 33.73 9.27
CA MET A 79 -34.96 33.65 9.22
C MET A 79 -35.60 33.80 10.60
N VAL A 80 -35.03 33.17 11.63
CA VAL A 80 -35.52 33.30 13.02
C VAL A 80 -35.28 34.72 13.51
N ASP A 81 -34.11 35.29 13.24
CA ASP A 81 -33.74 36.65 13.64
C ASP A 81 -34.60 37.72 12.97
N ALA A 82 -35.11 37.47 11.76
CA ALA A 82 -36.02 38.37 11.06
C ALA A 82 -37.45 38.41 11.63
N LEU A 83 -37.83 37.48 12.51
CA LEU A 83 -39.17 37.48 13.12
C LEU A 83 -39.35 38.71 14.04
N ASN A 84 -40.42 39.47 13.82
CA ASN A 84 -40.80 40.62 14.63
C ASN A 84 -41.77 40.21 15.75
N ALA A 85 -41.21 39.87 16.92
CA ALA A 85 -41.99 39.52 18.10
C ALA A 85 -42.63 40.76 18.73
N LYS A 86 -43.93 40.71 18.98
CA LYS A 86 -44.72 41.82 19.57
C LYS A 86 -45.09 41.57 21.03
N VAL A 87 -45.06 40.31 21.47
CA VAL A 87 -45.38 39.90 22.84
C VAL A 87 -44.35 38.91 23.38
N ASP A 88 -44.25 38.78 24.70
CA ASP A 88 -43.24 37.97 25.37
C ASP A 88 -43.22 36.51 24.93
N VAL A 89 -44.39 35.93 24.64
CA VAL A 89 -44.48 34.52 24.17
C VAL A 89 -43.85 34.35 22.79
N GLU A 90 -43.99 35.33 21.89
CA GLU A 90 -43.35 35.33 20.57
C GLU A 90 -41.83 35.53 20.68
N GLN A 91 -41.39 36.39 21.61
CA GLN A 91 -39.97 36.60 21.89
C GLN A 91 -39.32 35.34 22.47
N ASN A 92 -40.04 34.64 23.37
CA ASN A 92 -39.60 33.35 23.91
C ASN A 92 -39.48 32.30 22.81
N PHE A 93 -40.44 32.22 21.88
CA PHE A 93 -40.35 31.33 20.72
C PHE A 93 -39.10 31.63 19.88
N LYS A 94 -38.86 32.90 19.54
CA LYS A 94 -37.68 33.31 18.76
C LYS A 94 -36.38 32.91 19.45
N SER A 95 -36.25 33.17 20.75
CA SER A 95 -35.09 32.77 21.55
C SER A 95 -34.92 31.25 21.64
N ALA A 96 -36.00 30.51 21.87
CA ALA A 96 -35.98 29.05 21.96
C ALA A 96 -35.59 28.41 20.61
N MET A 97 -36.15 28.92 19.50
CA MET A 97 -35.82 28.45 18.16
C MET A 97 -34.36 28.75 17.80
N GLY A 98 -33.86 29.94 18.14
CA GLY A 98 -32.45 30.29 17.97
C GLY A 98 -31.51 29.37 18.75
N ASN A 99 -31.86 29.00 19.99
CA ASN A 99 -31.12 28.02 20.77
C ASN A 99 -31.15 26.63 20.13
N SER A 100 -32.32 26.18 19.67
CA SER A 100 -32.47 24.88 18.98
C SER A 100 -31.56 24.80 17.75
N LEU A 101 -31.56 25.82 16.88
CA LEU A 101 -30.70 25.84 15.69
C LEU A 101 -29.20 25.83 16.02
N ARG A 102 -28.80 26.49 17.11
CA ARG A 102 -27.41 26.46 17.59
C ARG A 102 -27.02 25.09 18.13
N ILE A 103 -27.94 24.40 18.82
CA ILE A 103 -27.75 23.03 19.30
C ILE A 103 -27.60 22.08 18.10
N ASP A 104 -28.49 22.15 17.11
CA ASP A 104 -28.42 21.34 15.88
C ASP A 104 -27.05 21.50 15.18
N LEU A 105 -26.53 22.73 15.08
CA LEU A 105 -25.21 22.99 14.49
C LEU A 105 -24.09 22.39 15.34
N LEU A 106 -24.17 22.47 16.67
CA LEU A 106 -23.20 21.85 17.57
C LEU A 106 -23.20 20.33 17.41
N GLU A 107 -24.36 19.70 17.38
CA GLU A 107 -24.50 18.26 17.15
C GLU A 107 -23.85 17.84 15.82
N ASN A 108 -24.09 18.59 14.74
CA ASN A 108 -23.44 18.35 13.46
C ASN A 108 -21.90 18.46 13.57
N LYS A 109 -21.38 19.47 14.26
CA LYS A 109 -19.93 19.64 14.47
C LYS A 109 -19.34 18.50 15.31
N PHE A 110 -20.04 18.05 16.34
CA PHE A 110 -19.59 16.89 17.14
C PHE A 110 -19.55 15.62 16.31
N PHE A 111 -20.57 15.38 15.49
CA PHE A 111 -20.59 14.27 14.55
C PHE A 111 -19.41 14.34 13.56
N LEU A 112 -19.18 15.50 12.94
CA LEU A 112 -18.05 15.69 12.02
C LEU A 112 -16.71 15.43 12.70
N ASN A 113 -16.52 15.97 13.90
CA ASN A 113 -15.30 15.78 14.69
C ASN A 113 -15.07 14.32 15.07
N GLN A 114 -16.14 13.57 15.39
CA GLN A 114 -16.03 12.13 15.60
C GLN A 114 -15.52 11.42 14.34
N LYS A 115 -16.09 11.73 13.18
CA LYS A 115 -15.64 11.13 11.92
C LYS A 115 -14.20 11.52 11.55
N LEU A 116 -13.77 12.74 11.88
CA LEU A 116 -12.37 13.15 11.70
C LEU A 116 -11.41 12.34 12.58
N ARG A 117 -11.79 12.08 13.84
CA ARG A 117 -10.99 11.23 14.73
C ARG A 117 -10.90 9.79 14.22
N GLU A 118 -12.02 9.21 13.76
CA GLU A 118 -12.03 7.87 13.15
C GLU A 118 -11.06 7.79 11.96
N VAL A 119 -11.08 8.79 11.06
CA VAL A 119 -10.15 8.87 9.92
C VAL A 119 -8.70 9.00 10.38
N ALA A 120 -8.42 9.88 11.36
CA ALA A 120 -7.07 10.07 11.88
C ALA A 120 -6.50 8.77 12.48
N THR A 121 -7.30 8.03 13.25
CA THR A 121 -6.89 6.72 13.79
C THR A 121 -6.50 5.74 12.69
N GLN A 122 -7.30 5.65 11.62
CA GLN A 122 -6.99 4.75 10.50
C GLN A 122 -5.73 5.19 9.74
N MET A 123 -5.51 6.50 9.55
CA MET A 123 -4.28 7.00 8.92
C MET A 123 -3.04 6.70 9.75
N THR A 124 -3.12 6.76 11.09
CA THR A 124 -2.01 6.34 11.95
C THR A 124 -1.67 4.86 11.75
N ALA A 125 -2.67 3.99 11.66
CA ALA A 125 -2.44 2.56 11.39
C ALA A 125 -1.77 2.33 10.02
N VAL A 126 -2.16 3.08 8.98
CA VAL A 126 -1.49 3.02 7.68
C VAL A 126 -0.01 3.45 7.78
N ASN A 127 0.30 4.48 8.58
CA ASN A 127 1.68 4.92 8.78
C ASN A 127 2.53 3.88 9.52
N GLU A 128 1.95 3.14 10.48
CA GLU A 128 2.63 2.05 11.18
C GLU A 128 2.99 0.90 10.23
N LEU A 129 2.07 0.53 9.33
CA LEU A 129 2.33 -0.47 8.30
C LEU A 129 3.45 -0.02 7.34
N LEU A 130 3.43 1.24 6.91
CA LEU A 130 4.48 1.78 6.04
C LEU A 130 5.83 1.86 6.72
N THR A 131 5.86 2.19 8.01
CA THR A 131 7.10 2.18 8.80
C THR A 131 7.67 0.77 8.89
N SER A 132 6.80 -0.22 9.09
CA SER A 132 7.20 -1.63 9.17
C SER A 132 7.76 -2.14 7.84
N LEU A 133 7.15 -1.75 6.71
CA LEU A 133 7.64 -2.06 5.37
C LEU A 133 9.03 -1.44 5.11
N ASN A 134 9.21 -0.16 5.46
CA ASN A 134 10.51 0.50 5.31
C ASN A 134 11.60 -0.19 6.13
N LYS A 135 11.26 -0.65 7.34
CA LYS A 135 12.20 -1.40 8.18
C LYS A 135 12.56 -2.74 7.54
N LEU A 136 11.58 -3.49 7.04
CA LEU A 136 11.83 -4.76 6.34
C LEU A 136 12.83 -4.58 5.18
N ILE A 137 12.65 -3.52 4.38
CA ILE A 137 13.57 -3.20 3.27
C ILE A 137 14.97 -2.84 3.80
N ALA A 138 15.05 -2.02 4.85
CA ALA A 138 16.34 -1.64 5.44
C ALA A 138 17.09 -2.87 6.00
N ASP A 139 16.41 -3.72 6.77
CA ASP A 139 16.96 -4.94 7.34
C ASP A 139 17.43 -5.91 6.22
N SER A 140 16.67 -6.00 5.12
CA SER A 140 17.04 -6.82 3.95
C SER A 140 18.29 -6.29 3.24
N ASN A 141 18.40 -4.97 3.10
CA ASN A 141 19.58 -4.33 2.51
C ASN A 141 20.84 -4.51 3.37
N GLU A 142 20.69 -4.44 4.70
CA GLU A 142 21.79 -4.69 5.64
C GLU A 142 22.28 -6.14 5.55
N ALA A 143 21.36 -7.11 5.50
CA ALA A 143 21.73 -8.51 5.32
C ALA A 143 22.51 -8.77 4.01
N LEU A 144 22.14 -8.10 2.91
CA LEU A 144 22.88 -8.18 1.65
C LEU A 144 24.28 -7.54 1.76
N ALA A 145 24.40 -6.43 2.50
CA ALA A 145 25.70 -5.79 2.73
C ALA A 145 26.63 -6.66 3.57
N ASP A 146 26.11 -7.31 4.62
CA ASP A 146 26.85 -8.23 5.47
C ASP A 146 27.34 -9.46 4.70
N GLN A 147 26.47 -10.05 3.86
CA GLN A 147 26.87 -11.12 2.94
C GLN A 147 27.99 -10.67 2.00
N GLY A 148 27.90 -9.45 1.46
CA GLY A 148 28.96 -8.88 0.64
C GLY A 148 30.28 -8.74 1.39
N ALA A 149 30.25 -8.32 2.66
CA ALA A 149 31.44 -8.21 3.50
C ALA A 149 32.08 -9.58 3.79
N GLU A 150 31.27 -10.59 4.07
CA GLU A 150 31.75 -11.97 4.26
C GLU A 150 32.43 -12.50 2.98
N MET A 151 31.80 -12.29 1.82
CA MET A 151 32.38 -12.69 0.53
C MET A 151 33.71 -11.99 0.24
N VAL A 152 33.85 -10.71 0.61
CA VAL A 152 35.12 -9.99 0.47
C VAL A 152 36.21 -10.63 1.33
N ALA A 153 35.90 -11.02 2.56
CA ALA A 153 36.86 -11.69 3.44
C ALA A 153 37.28 -13.07 2.89
N GLN A 154 36.31 -13.90 2.49
CA GLN A 154 36.59 -15.21 1.87
C GLN A 154 37.41 -15.07 0.59
N ASN A 155 37.11 -14.08 -0.25
CA ASN A 155 37.87 -13.80 -1.45
C ASN A 155 39.33 -13.40 -1.15
N ALA A 156 39.58 -12.68 -0.06
CA ALA A 156 40.94 -12.34 0.36
C ALA A 156 41.73 -13.60 0.73
N GLU A 157 41.15 -14.51 1.51
CA GLU A 157 41.76 -15.81 1.85
C GLU A 157 42.07 -16.64 0.59
N TRP A 158 41.15 -16.63 -0.38
CA TRP A 158 41.35 -17.30 -1.66
C TRP A 158 42.51 -16.71 -2.47
N ILE A 159 42.59 -15.37 -2.53
CA ILE A 159 43.70 -14.64 -3.17
C ILE A 159 45.04 -14.95 -2.50
N ASP A 160 45.04 -15.06 -1.17
CA ASP A 160 46.22 -15.39 -0.37
C ASP A 160 46.63 -16.89 -0.45
N GLY A 161 45.98 -17.66 -1.32
CA GLY A 161 46.40 -19.00 -1.73
C GLY A 161 45.62 -20.13 -1.08
N GLU A 162 44.54 -19.87 -0.34
CA GLU A 162 43.66 -20.93 0.16
C GLU A 162 43.03 -21.75 -0.95
N LEU A 163 42.50 -21.09 -1.98
CA LEU A 163 41.85 -21.76 -3.11
C LEU A 163 42.83 -22.67 -3.86
N VAL A 164 44.09 -22.24 -4.00
CA VAL A 164 45.17 -23.05 -4.61
C VAL A 164 45.45 -24.29 -3.77
N ARG A 165 45.57 -24.14 -2.45
CA ARG A 165 45.76 -25.28 -1.53
C ARG A 165 44.59 -26.28 -1.62
N MET A 166 43.36 -25.78 -1.67
CA MET A 166 42.17 -26.64 -1.85
C MET A 166 42.22 -27.39 -3.18
N PHE A 167 42.60 -26.72 -4.27
CA PHE A 167 42.73 -27.32 -5.59
C PHE A 167 43.79 -28.43 -5.62
N GLU A 168 44.96 -28.22 -5.01
CA GLU A 168 46.03 -29.21 -4.95
C GLU A 168 45.67 -30.44 -4.11
N ALA A 169 44.78 -30.29 -3.12
CA ALA A 169 44.32 -31.36 -2.24
C ALA A 169 43.15 -32.20 -2.81
N VAL A 170 42.68 -31.90 -4.03
CA VAL A 170 41.48 -32.51 -4.60
C VAL A 170 41.63 -34.01 -4.89
N SER A 171 40.55 -34.77 -4.71
CA SER A 171 40.44 -36.18 -5.08
C SER A 171 39.13 -36.47 -5.82
N ALA A 172 39.02 -37.66 -6.42
CA ALA A 172 37.77 -38.07 -7.07
C ALA A 172 36.59 -38.15 -6.07
N ASP A 173 36.86 -38.52 -4.82
CA ASP A 173 35.84 -38.67 -3.78
C ASP A 173 35.44 -37.30 -3.20
N SER A 174 36.39 -36.41 -2.92
CA SER A 174 36.07 -35.04 -2.45
C SER A 174 35.30 -34.23 -3.51
N ASN A 175 35.60 -34.43 -4.79
CA ASN A 175 34.80 -33.86 -5.87
C ASN A 175 33.37 -34.44 -5.89
N ALA A 176 33.20 -35.73 -5.60
CA ALA A 176 31.88 -36.34 -5.54
C ALA A 176 31.03 -35.73 -4.41
N GLU A 177 31.64 -35.41 -3.27
CA GLU A 177 30.99 -34.72 -2.14
C GLU A 177 30.52 -33.31 -2.53
N ILE A 178 31.37 -32.52 -3.19
CA ILE A 178 30.99 -31.17 -3.67
C ILE A 178 29.86 -31.28 -4.70
N VAL A 179 29.96 -32.20 -5.66
CA VAL A 179 28.93 -32.40 -6.70
C VAL A 179 27.59 -32.78 -6.08
N LYS A 180 27.61 -33.67 -5.07
CA LYS A 180 26.41 -34.05 -4.33
C LYS A 180 25.84 -32.88 -3.54
N SER A 181 26.67 -32.18 -2.77
CA SER A 181 26.23 -31.01 -1.99
C SER A 181 25.60 -29.93 -2.88
N ASN A 182 26.17 -29.71 -4.07
CA ASN A 182 25.58 -28.79 -5.05
C ASN A 182 24.22 -29.29 -5.55
N ALA A 183 24.06 -30.59 -5.84
CA ALA A 183 22.78 -31.15 -6.25
C ALA A 183 21.71 -30.98 -5.14
N ASP A 184 22.04 -31.31 -3.89
CA ASP A 184 21.14 -31.18 -2.74
C ASP A 184 20.70 -29.70 -2.55
N ARG A 185 21.63 -28.75 -2.73
CA ARG A 185 21.32 -27.30 -2.66
C ARG A 185 20.42 -26.85 -3.82
N LEU A 186 20.64 -27.35 -5.03
CA LEU A 186 19.82 -27.02 -6.20
C LEU A 186 18.38 -27.54 -6.06
N GLU A 187 18.17 -28.71 -5.46
CA GLU A 187 16.84 -29.18 -5.11
C GLU A 187 16.13 -28.24 -4.13
N GLY A 188 16.83 -27.77 -3.10
CA GLY A 188 16.29 -26.79 -2.16
C GLY A 188 15.91 -25.46 -2.83
N LEU A 189 16.77 -24.96 -3.72
CA LEU A 189 16.49 -23.74 -4.49
C LEU A 189 15.31 -23.91 -5.47
N SER A 190 15.12 -25.10 -6.02
CA SER A 190 13.98 -25.39 -6.90
C SER A 190 12.66 -25.34 -6.15
N ALA A 191 12.61 -25.92 -4.96
CA ALA A 191 11.41 -25.83 -4.11
C ALA A 191 11.09 -24.38 -3.76
N GLN A 192 12.10 -23.57 -3.45
CA GLN A 192 11.91 -22.13 -3.21
C GLN A 192 11.40 -21.38 -4.44
N ALA A 193 11.93 -21.68 -5.63
CA ALA A 193 11.48 -21.06 -6.87
C ALA A 193 10.02 -21.43 -7.20
N ASP A 194 9.65 -22.70 -7.04
CA ASP A 194 8.27 -23.17 -7.28
C ASP A 194 7.26 -22.54 -6.30
N ASP A 195 7.67 -22.33 -5.05
CA ASP A 195 6.82 -21.67 -4.05
C ASP A 195 6.69 -20.17 -4.32
N ALA A 196 7.79 -19.50 -4.70
CA ALA A 196 7.77 -18.10 -5.10
C ALA A 196 6.83 -17.87 -6.30
N GLU A 197 6.88 -18.70 -7.34
CA GLU A 197 6.00 -18.59 -8.52
C GLU A 197 4.51 -18.67 -8.12
N LYS A 198 4.15 -19.57 -7.19
CA LYS A 198 2.78 -19.69 -6.68
C LYS A 198 2.36 -18.44 -5.91
N GLU A 199 3.23 -17.92 -5.04
CA GLU A 199 2.97 -16.72 -4.26
C GLU A 199 2.81 -15.48 -5.14
N GLU A 200 3.68 -15.31 -6.14
CA GLU A 200 3.61 -14.23 -7.13
C GLU A 200 2.29 -14.31 -7.93
N SER A 201 1.89 -15.49 -8.38
CA SER A 201 0.62 -15.69 -9.10
C SER A 201 -0.61 -15.36 -8.26
N MET A 202 -0.60 -15.71 -6.97
CA MET A 202 -1.69 -15.35 -6.05
C MET A 202 -1.73 -13.84 -5.80
N THR A 203 -0.57 -13.24 -5.60
CA THR A 203 -0.42 -11.79 -5.38
C THR A 203 -0.90 -11.00 -6.58
N ALA A 204 -0.55 -11.42 -7.80
CA ALA A 204 -1.02 -10.80 -9.05
C ALA A 204 -2.56 -10.75 -9.13
N LYS A 205 -3.23 -11.87 -8.83
CA LYS A 205 -4.70 -11.94 -8.84
C LYS A 205 -5.34 -11.03 -7.79
N GLN A 206 -4.72 -10.94 -6.63
CA GLN A 206 -5.18 -10.03 -5.57
C GLN A 206 -5.06 -8.57 -6.01
N ILE A 207 -3.92 -8.18 -6.58
CA ILE A 207 -3.68 -6.82 -7.09
C ILE A 207 -4.70 -6.48 -8.17
N GLU A 208 -5.00 -7.38 -9.11
CA GLU A 208 -6.01 -7.14 -10.16
C GLU A 208 -7.40 -6.86 -9.55
N ALA A 209 -7.82 -7.68 -8.59
CA ALA A 209 -9.10 -7.50 -7.91
C ALA A 209 -9.16 -6.19 -7.10
N GLU A 210 -8.06 -5.84 -6.42
CA GLU A 210 -7.93 -4.59 -5.67
C GLU A 210 -7.98 -3.37 -6.60
N THR A 211 -7.25 -3.41 -7.72
CA THR A 211 -7.23 -2.36 -8.73
C THR A 211 -8.64 -2.03 -9.21
N LYS A 212 -9.42 -3.05 -9.55
CA LYS A 212 -10.82 -2.90 -9.96
C LYS A 212 -11.66 -2.23 -8.87
N SER A 213 -11.55 -2.69 -7.63
CA SER A 213 -12.27 -2.12 -6.49
C SER A 213 -11.91 -0.64 -6.26
N ILE A 214 -10.63 -0.28 -6.37
CA ILE A 214 -10.14 1.09 -6.21
C ILE A 214 -10.71 2.01 -7.29
N LEU A 215 -10.79 1.54 -8.54
CA LEU A 215 -11.36 2.28 -9.65
C LEU A 215 -12.87 2.49 -9.49
N ASP A 216 -13.61 1.43 -9.09
CA ASP A 216 -15.05 1.50 -8.84
C ASP A 216 -15.37 2.53 -7.73
N VAL A 217 -14.65 2.47 -6.60
CA VAL A 217 -14.75 3.45 -5.53
C VAL A 217 -14.41 4.87 -6.02
N GLY A 218 -13.40 5.00 -6.89
CA GLY A 218 -13.04 6.27 -7.52
C GLY A 218 -14.19 6.86 -8.36
N GLY A 219 -14.89 6.02 -9.12
CA GLY A 219 -16.08 6.40 -9.88
C GLY A 219 -17.22 6.91 -8.97
N ASP A 220 -17.48 6.20 -7.88
CA ASP A 220 -18.49 6.60 -6.89
C ASP A 220 -18.17 7.94 -6.22
N ILE A 221 -16.89 8.18 -5.90
CA ILE A 221 -16.42 9.46 -5.33
C ILE A 221 -16.66 10.60 -6.31
N ALA A 222 -16.38 10.39 -7.60
CA ALA A 222 -16.65 11.38 -8.64
C ALA A 222 -18.15 11.64 -8.79
N ALA A 223 -18.99 10.59 -8.77
CA ALA A 223 -20.45 10.74 -8.82
C ALA A 223 -21.00 11.51 -7.60
N ARG A 224 -20.45 11.27 -6.40
CA ARG A 224 -20.79 12.04 -5.18
C ARG A 224 -20.41 13.52 -5.33
N ARG A 225 -19.25 13.82 -5.93
CA ARG A 225 -18.81 15.20 -6.19
C ARG A 225 -19.84 15.99 -6.98
N VAL A 226 -20.32 15.41 -8.09
CA VAL A 226 -21.35 16.04 -8.94
C VAL A 226 -22.61 16.36 -8.14
N ARG A 227 -23.08 15.42 -7.31
CA ARG A 227 -24.25 15.64 -6.46
C ARG A 227 -24.05 16.76 -5.44
N ILE A 228 -22.90 16.78 -4.76
CA ILE A 228 -22.55 17.82 -3.77
C ILE A 228 -22.46 19.20 -4.43
N GLN A 229 -21.95 19.28 -5.65
CA GLN A 229 -21.91 20.53 -6.43
C GLN A 229 -23.32 20.99 -6.83
N ALA A 230 -24.19 20.08 -7.28
CA ALA A 230 -25.58 20.42 -7.56
C ALA A 230 -26.36 20.86 -6.31
N GLU A 231 -26.02 20.30 -5.14
CA GLU A 231 -26.56 20.77 -3.85
C GLU A 231 -26.09 22.19 -3.52
N ARG A 232 -24.84 22.54 -3.83
CA ARG A 232 -24.31 23.90 -3.61
C ARG A 232 -25.17 24.96 -4.31
N GLU A 233 -25.61 24.70 -5.54
CA GLU A 233 -26.48 25.61 -6.28
C GLU A 233 -27.82 25.86 -5.56
N LYS A 234 -28.39 24.80 -4.97
CA LYS A 234 -29.62 24.88 -4.17
C LYS A 234 -29.39 25.69 -2.89
N VAL A 235 -28.25 25.51 -2.23
CA VAL A 235 -27.87 26.30 -1.05
C VAL A 235 -27.72 27.78 -1.40
N VAL A 236 -27.05 28.10 -2.50
CA VAL A 236 -26.91 29.49 -2.99
C VAL A 236 -28.27 30.11 -3.30
N ALA A 237 -29.18 29.35 -3.93
CA ALA A 237 -30.54 29.82 -4.16
C ALA A 237 -31.30 30.07 -2.85
N ASN A 238 -31.11 29.22 -1.84
CA ASN A 238 -31.67 29.40 -0.51
C ASN A 238 -31.11 30.68 0.15
N GLN A 239 -29.80 30.91 0.10
CA GLN A 239 -29.16 32.14 0.61
C GLN A 239 -29.76 33.40 -0.02
N LYS A 240 -29.95 33.42 -1.35
CA LYS A 240 -30.59 34.56 -2.03
C LYS A 240 -32.01 34.83 -1.53
N ARG A 241 -32.80 33.78 -1.31
CA ARG A 241 -34.17 33.90 -0.77
C ARG A 241 -34.16 34.43 0.66
N SER A 242 -33.28 33.88 1.51
CA SER A 242 -33.09 34.32 2.89
C SER A 242 -32.67 35.79 2.97
N SER A 243 -31.73 36.22 2.11
CA SER A 243 -31.32 37.63 2.04
C SER A 243 -32.45 38.55 1.60
N THR A 244 -33.27 38.14 0.61
CA THR A 244 -34.42 38.93 0.15
C THR A 244 -35.48 39.09 1.26
N LEU A 245 -35.64 38.10 2.14
CA LEU A 245 -36.53 38.18 3.30
C LEU A 245 -36.11 39.33 4.22
N MET A 246 -34.81 39.58 4.38
CA MET A 246 -34.28 40.60 5.29
C MET A 246 -34.40 42.03 4.78
N SER A 247 -34.64 42.21 3.48
CA SER A 247 -34.82 43.53 2.87
C SER A 247 -36.28 44.01 2.88
N LYS A 248 -37.20 43.24 3.48
CA LYS A 248 -38.61 43.58 3.66
C LYS A 248 -38.89 43.96 5.10
#